data_AF-A0A7C4T454-F1
#
_entry.id   AF-A0A7C4T454-F1
#
_cell.length_a   1.000
_cell.length_b   1.000
_cell.length_c   1.000
_cell.angle_alpha   90.00
_cell.angle_beta   90.00
_cell.angle_gamma   90.00
#
_symmetry.space_group_name_H-M   'P 1'
#
loop_
_entity.id
_entity.type
_entity.pdbx_description
1 polymer ?
#
loop_
_entity_poly.entity_id
_entity_poly.type
_entity_poly.pdbx_seq_one_letter_code
_entity_poly.pdbx_strand_id
1 'polypeptide(L)'
;MVNLKLSVIEKTSMYEATDIDLLSQNIANLACDFAGIKIGTIRTPEIEGMVYIPKGNFVMGSSDKEPGHQNDEFPQRTISVDDFYIGKKEVTQAEWKTIMGSNPSKFKGDSLPVESVTWYECIVYCNLRSLKEGLYPCYKLFGSTDPSAWGKIPKSSPSSWDTVVCDFSQNGYRLPTEAEWEYACRAGTTSIMAFGDSLSSTQANFDGRYPAGRALEGPNF
;
A
#
# COMPACT_ATOMS: atom_id res chain seq x y z
N MET A 1 -1.77 5.42 -20.01
CA MET A 1 -2.94 5.21 -19.14
C MET A 1 -2.44 4.35 -17.99
N VAL A 2 -1.97 4.98 -16.91
CA VAL A 2 -1.30 4.28 -15.82
C VAL A 2 -2.36 3.52 -15.02
N ASN A 3 -2.35 2.20 -15.08
CA ASN A 3 -3.17 1.35 -14.22
C ASN A 3 -2.69 1.54 -12.77
N LEU A 4 -3.30 2.49 -12.06
CA LEU A 4 -3.08 2.68 -10.63
C LEU A 4 -3.63 1.44 -9.90
N LYS A 5 -2.75 0.50 -9.58
CA LYS A 5 -3.08 -0.63 -8.70
C LYS A 5 -3.18 -0.10 -7.28
N LEU A 6 -4.40 -0.08 -6.75
CA LEU A 6 -4.73 0.34 -5.39
C LEU A 6 -4.31 -0.76 -4.41
N SER A 7 -3.09 -0.68 -3.89
CA SER A 7 -2.72 -1.32 -2.63
C SER A 7 -2.75 -0.26 -1.53
N VAL A 8 -3.12 -0.65 -0.32
CA VAL A 8 -3.27 0.29 0.79
C VAL A 8 -2.25 -0.07 1.86
N ILE A 9 -1.55 0.93 2.40
CA ILE A 9 -0.52 0.82 3.44
C ILE A 9 -1.05 1.38 4.75
N GLU A 10 -0.84 0.64 5.84
CA GLU A 10 -0.99 1.10 7.23
C GLU A 10 0.40 1.17 7.87
N LYS A 11 0.72 2.26 8.58
CA LYS A 11 1.98 2.41 9.33
C LYS A 11 1.69 2.44 10.83
N THR A 12 2.45 1.72 11.64
CA THR A 12 2.29 1.72 13.09
C THR A 12 2.78 3.07 13.64
N SER A 13 1.88 3.99 14.02
CA SER A 13 2.28 5.24 14.69
C SER A 13 2.53 5.01 16.18
N MET A 14 3.68 5.49 16.66
CA MET A 14 4.03 5.56 18.07
C MET A 14 3.40 6.83 18.68
N TYR A 15 2.80 6.68 19.86
CA TYR A 15 2.16 7.73 20.66
C TYR A 15 2.99 9.04 20.76
N GLU A 16 2.32 10.20 20.68
CA GLU A 16 2.92 11.54 20.70
C GLU A 16 3.59 11.91 22.04
N ALA A 17 4.66 12.71 21.97
CA ALA A 17 5.64 12.96 23.02
C ALA A 17 5.21 13.89 24.18
N THR A 18 3.93 13.95 24.54
CA THR A 18 3.47 14.72 25.72
C THR A 18 2.77 13.89 26.81
N ASP A 19 2.46 12.62 26.52
CA ASP A 19 1.95 11.65 27.52
C ASP A 19 3.06 10.84 28.21
N ILE A 20 4.33 11.10 27.89
CA ILE A 20 5.49 10.29 28.32
C ILE A 20 5.77 10.43 29.83
N ASP A 21 5.46 11.56 30.46
CA ASP A 21 5.75 11.76 31.89
C ASP A 21 4.73 11.06 32.82
N LEU A 22 3.46 10.98 32.41
CA LEU A 22 2.42 10.24 33.14
C LEU A 22 2.52 8.73 32.88
N LEU A 23 2.90 8.30 31.67
CA LEU A 23 3.18 6.88 31.39
C LEU A 23 4.46 6.42 32.08
N SER A 24 5.53 7.21 32.12
CA SER A 24 6.81 6.79 32.72
C SER A 24 6.71 6.60 34.24
N GLN A 25 5.94 7.43 34.95
CA GLN A 25 5.67 7.23 36.38
C GLN A 25 4.80 6.00 36.66
N ASN A 26 3.80 5.73 35.81
CA ASN A 26 2.96 4.53 35.94
C ASN A 26 3.69 3.23 35.52
N ILE A 27 4.58 3.29 34.52
CA ILE A 27 5.41 2.16 34.09
C ILE A 27 6.48 1.85 35.15
N ALA A 28 7.08 2.86 35.80
CA ALA A 28 8.03 2.62 36.89
C ALA A 28 7.39 1.88 38.07
N ASN A 29 6.12 2.17 38.37
CA ASN A 29 5.35 1.45 39.39
C ASN A 29 4.94 0.03 38.95
N LEU A 30 4.67 -0.20 37.66
CA LEU A 30 4.42 -1.56 37.13
C LEU A 30 5.71 -2.40 37.01
N ALA A 31 6.85 -1.79 36.74
CA ALA A 31 8.11 -2.49 36.52
C ALA A 31 8.66 -3.17 37.80
N CYS A 32 8.33 -2.65 38.98
CA CYS A 32 8.69 -3.29 40.26
C CYS A 32 7.95 -4.63 40.50
N ASP A 33 6.80 -4.87 39.86
CA ASP A 33 5.97 -6.07 40.07
C ASP A 33 6.18 -7.18 39.03
N PHE A 34 7.01 -6.97 37.99
CA PHE A 34 7.16 -7.90 36.86
C PHE A 34 8.54 -8.54 36.69
N ALA A 35 9.34 -8.63 37.76
CA ALA A 35 10.66 -9.28 37.77
C ALA A 35 10.68 -10.80 37.42
N GLY A 36 9.57 -11.36 36.92
CA GLY A 36 9.43 -12.76 36.48
C GLY A 36 8.74 -12.98 35.13
N ILE A 37 8.34 -11.95 34.38
CA ILE A 37 7.78 -12.16 33.03
C ILE A 37 8.91 -12.38 32.03
N LYS A 38 8.99 -13.60 31.48
CA LYS A 38 9.65 -13.83 30.20
C LYS A 38 8.94 -12.97 29.17
N ILE A 39 9.60 -11.94 28.67
CA ILE A 39 9.11 -11.12 27.56
C ILE A 39 9.03 -12.07 26.36
N GLY A 40 7.84 -12.63 26.14
CA GLY A 40 7.56 -13.40 24.93
C GLY A 40 7.83 -12.51 23.73
N THR A 41 8.41 -13.08 22.67
CA THR A 41 8.66 -12.39 21.40
C THR A 41 7.48 -11.50 21.04
N ILE A 42 7.70 -10.19 20.95
CA ILE A 42 6.68 -9.24 20.47
C ILE A 42 6.33 -9.69 19.06
N ARG A 43 5.17 -10.31 18.89
CA ARG A 43 4.67 -10.69 17.57
C ARG A 43 4.19 -9.41 16.89
N THR A 44 4.57 -9.22 15.63
CA THR A 44 3.98 -8.19 14.77
C THR A 44 2.47 -8.36 14.78
N PRO A 45 1.67 -7.30 15.01
CA PRO A 45 0.22 -7.43 15.01
C PRO A 45 -0.26 -7.96 13.66
N GLU A 46 -1.08 -9.01 13.69
CA GLU A 46 -1.73 -9.50 12.48
C GLU A 46 -2.91 -8.59 12.16
N ILE A 47 -2.81 -7.89 11.03
CA ILE A 47 -3.88 -7.03 10.50
C ILE A 47 -4.57 -7.81 9.39
N GLU A 48 -5.88 -8.03 9.52
CA GLU A 48 -6.64 -8.84 8.57
C GLU A 48 -6.51 -8.28 7.14
N GLY A 49 -6.10 -9.13 6.19
CA GLY A 49 -5.94 -8.75 4.78
C GLY A 49 -4.65 -7.98 4.45
N MET A 50 -3.83 -7.64 5.43
CA MET A 50 -2.54 -6.96 5.23
C MET A 50 -1.36 -7.90 5.50
N VAL A 51 -0.18 -7.53 4.98
CA VAL A 51 1.09 -8.23 5.20
C VAL A 51 2.13 -7.24 5.70
N TYR A 52 2.82 -7.59 6.79
CA TYR A 52 3.95 -6.82 7.29
C TYR A 52 5.16 -6.98 6.37
N ILE A 53 5.72 -5.86 5.92
CA ILE A 53 6.95 -5.78 5.14
C ILE A 53 8.03 -5.14 6.03
N PRO A 54 9.10 -5.88 6.38
CA PRO A 54 10.15 -5.34 7.22
C PRO A 54 10.94 -4.27 6.47
N LYS A 55 11.46 -3.28 7.21
CA LYS A 55 12.34 -2.26 6.66
C LYS A 55 13.56 -2.88 5.98
N GLY A 56 14.06 -2.22 4.94
CA GLY A 56 15.25 -2.69 4.27
C GLY A 56 15.74 -1.79 3.17
N ASN A 57 16.82 -2.24 2.53
CA ASN A 57 17.41 -1.59 1.37
C ASN A 57 17.21 -2.47 0.14
N PHE A 58 16.95 -1.87 -1.01
CA PHE A 58 16.91 -2.58 -2.28
C PHE A 58 17.36 -1.69 -3.43
N VAL A 59 17.63 -2.32 -4.57
CA VAL A 59 17.91 -1.63 -5.82
C VAL A 59 16.59 -1.42 -6.55
N MET A 60 16.18 -0.16 -6.66
CA MET A 60 14.99 0.27 -7.40
C MET A 60 15.34 0.57 -8.86
N GLY A 61 14.44 0.23 -9.78
CA GLY A 61 14.62 0.35 -11.22
C GLY A 61 15.25 -0.88 -11.88
N SER A 62 15.44 -0.84 -13.19
CA SER A 62 15.95 -1.95 -13.99
C SER A 62 17.30 -1.62 -14.64
N SER A 63 18.07 -2.66 -14.96
CA SER A 63 19.34 -2.48 -15.68
C SER A 63 19.06 -2.09 -17.13
N ASP A 64 19.93 -1.24 -17.71
CA ASP A 64 19.94 -0.90 -19.13
C ASP A 64 20.09 -2.10 -20.08
N LYS A 65 20.50 -3.26 -19.56
CA LYS A 65 20.63 -4.53 -20.29
C LYS A 65 19.45 -5.48 -20.08
N GLU A 66 18.49 -5.11 -19.23
CA GLU A 66 17.33 -5.94 -18.92
C GLU A 66 16.36 -5.96 -20.12
N PRO A 67 15.94 -7.14 -20.61
CA PRO A 67 14.97 -7.22 -21.69
C PRO A 67 13.65 -6.51 -21.34
N GLY A 68 13.23 -5.56 -22.17
CA GLY A 68 11.99 -4.80 -21.96
C GLY A 68 12.15 -3.51 -21.15
N HIS A 69 13.37 -3.20 -20.69
CA HIS A 69 13.72 -1.97 -19.99
C HIS A 69 13.21 -0.70 -20.70
N GLN A 70 12.66 0.23 -19.92
CA GLN A 70 12.26 1.58 -20.37
C GLN A 70 13.14 2.65 -19.73
N ASN A 71 13.37 3.76 -20.45
CA ASN A 71 14.29 4.82 -20.01
C ASN A 71 13.91 5.48 -18.66
N ASP A 72 12.64 5.43 -18.26
CA ASP A 72 12.15 5.94 -16.98
C ASP A 72 12.38 4.97 -15.80
N GLU A 73 12.86 3.76 -16.06
CA GLU A 73 13.24 2.77 -15.04
C GLU A 73 14.75 2.82 -14.69
N PHE A 74 15.53 3.71 -15.33
CA PHE A 74 16.98 3.89 -15.15
C PHE A 74 17.34 5.31 -14.66
N PRO A 75 18.45 5.52 -13.93
CA PRO A 75 19.39 4.51 -13.42
C PRO A 75 18.87 3.78 -12.20
N GLN A 76 19.37 2.56 -12.01
CA GLN A 76 19.18 1.82 -10.78
C GLN A 76 19.72 2.62 -9.59
N ARG A 77 18.95 2.66 -8.51
CA ARG A 77 19.28 3.40 -7.29
C ARG A 77 19.03 2.55 -6.05
N THR A 78 19.93 2.62 -5.08
CA THR A 78 19.71 1.96 -3.78
C THR A 78 18.78 2.83 -2.94
N ILE A 79 17.64 2.29 -2.52
CA ILE A 79 16.62 2.97 -1.72
C ILE A 79 16.42 2.23 -0.41
N SER A 80 16.34 2.99 0.68
CA SER A 80 15.91 2.52 1.98
C SER A 80 14.40 2.75 2.12
N VAL A 81 13.68 1.73 2.56
CA VAL A 81 12.25 1.81 2.90
C VAL A 81 12.10 1.42 4.36
N ASP A 82 11.30 2.19 5.11
CA ASP A 82 10.88 1.82 6.46
C ASP A 82 10.02 0.54 6.43
N ASP A 83 9.66 0.02 7.60
CA ASP A 83 8.68 -1.05 7.68
C ASP A 83 7.26 -0.51 7.51
N PHE A 84 6.39 -1.32 6.92
CA PHE A 84 5.01 -0.96 6.62
C PHE A 84 4.16 -2.21 6.44
N TYR A 85 2.84 -2.05 6.51
CA TYR A 85 1.90 -3.08 6.05
C TYR A 85 1.46 -2.78 4.62
N ILE A 86 1.22 -3.80 3.81
CA ILE A 86 0.62 -3.64 2.48
C ILE A 86 -0.49 -4.66 2.27
N GLY A 87 -1.54 -4.27 1.53
CA GLY A 87 -2.61 -5.19 1.13
C GLY A 87 -2.08 -6.48 0.53
N LYS A 88 -2.50 -7.62 1.07
CA LYS A 88 -2.16 -8.95 0.55
C LYS A 88 -2.67 -9.16 -0.89
N LYS A 89 -3.73 -8.44 -1.24
CA LYS A 89 -4.42 -8.44 -2.54
C LYS A 89 -4.83 -7.01 -2.88
N GLU A 90 -5.17 -6.73 -4.13
CA GLU A 90 -5.83 -5.48 -4.49
C GLU A 90 -7.16 -5.32 -3.74
N VAL A 91 -7.56 -4.06 -3.48
CA VAL A 91 -8.86 -3.73 -2.88
C VAL A 91 -9.99 -4.34 -3.73
N THR A 92 -10.87 -5.10 -3.09
CA THR A 92 -11.95 -5.80 -3.78
C THR A 92 -13.15 -4.89 -4.06
N GLN A 93 -13.98 -5.25 -5.04
CA GLN A 93 -15.22 -4.52 -5.33
C GLN A 93 -16.20 -4.49 -4.14
N ALA A 94 -16.27 -5.57 -3.35
CA ALA A 94 -17.11 -5.63 -2.15
C ALA A 94 -16.60 -4.69 -1.04
N GLU A 95 -15.29 -4.67 -0.80
CA GLU A 95 -14.64 -3.78 0.15
C GLU A 95 -14.81 -2.31 -0.27
N TRP A 96 -14.53 -2.02 -1.54
CA TRP A 96 -14.73 -0.67 -2.10
C TRP A 96 -16.16 -0.20 -1.94
N LYS A 97 -17.17 -1.02 -2.30
CA LYS A 97 -18.59 -0.65 -2.16
C LYS A 97 -18.98 -0.39 -0.71
N THR A 98 -18.40 -1.13 0.23
CA THR A 98 -18.60 -0.98 1.67
C THR A 98 -18.07 0.36 2.21
N ILE A 99 -17.03 0.93 1.59
CA ILE A 99 -16.43 2.21 2.01
C ILE A 99 -16.99 3.38 1.19
N MET A 100 -17.08 3.23 -0.14
CA MET A 100 -17.39 4.30 -1.10
C MET A 100 -18.87 4.32 -1.52
N GLY A 101 -19.66 3.33 -1.10
CA GLY A 101 -21.10 3.25 -1.38
C GLY A 101 -21.49 2.88 -2.80
N SER A 102 -20.54 2.74 -3.73
CA SER A 102 -20.80 2.41 -5.14
C SER A 102 -19.72 1.48 -5.70
N ASN A 103 -19.95 0.87 -6.87
CA ASN A 103 -18.98 0.01 -7.56
C ASN A 103 -18.79 0.49 -9.02
N PRO A 104 -17.71 1.21 -9.33
CA PRO A 104 -17.46 1.78 -10.66
C PRO A 104 -16.90 0.77 -11.68
N SER A 105 -16.54 -0.44 -11.24
CA SER A 105 -15.82 -1.40 -12.08
C SER A 105 -16.64 -1.84 -13.30
N LYS A 106 -15.99 -1.92 -14.45
CA LYS A 106 -16.51 -2.52 -15.67
C LYS A 106 -16.67 -4.04 -15.53
N PHE A 107 -15.66 -4.74 -15.02
CA PHE A 107 -15.74 -6.18 -14.74
C PHE A 107 -16.41 -6.38 -13.39
N LYS A 108 -17.37 -7.30 -13.27
CA LYS A 108 -18.18 -7.45 -12.07
C LYS A 108 -17.88 -8.74 -11.33
N GLY A 109 -17.61 -8.61 -10.03
CA GLY A 109 -17.45 -9.72 -9.10
C GLY A 109 -16.95 -9.23 -7.75
N ASP A 110 -17.60 -9.65 -6.67
CA ASP A 110 -17.33 -9.12 -5.32
C ASP A 110 -15.87 -9.32 -4.87
N SER A 111 -15.25 -10.43 -5.28
CA SER A 111 -13.85 -10.75 -4.99
C SER A 111 -12.87 -10.29 -6.07
N LEU A 112 -13.34 -9.63 -7.15
CA LEU A 112 -12.46 -9.03 -8.14
C LEU A 112 -11.89 -7.71 -7.61
N PRO A 113 -10.71 -7.28 -8.09
CA PRO A 113 -10.21 -5.95 -7.83
C PRO A 113 -11.21 -4.88 -8.29
N VAL A 114 -11.31 -3.80 -7.52
CA VAL A 114 -11.97 -2.58 -8.02
C VAL A 114 -11.11 -1.95 -9.11
N GLU A 115 -11.72 -1.66 -10.25
CA GLU A 115 -11.13 -0.87 -11.34
C GLU A 115 -12.07 0.24 -11.82
N SER A 116 -11.61 1.05 -12.77
CA SER A 116 -12.29 2.27 -13.25
C SER A 116 -12.44 3.37 -12.17
N VAL A 117 -11.44 3.46 -11.29
CA VAL A 117 -11.31 4.47 -10.22
C VAL A 117 -10.20 5.47 -10.54
N THR A 118 -10.36 6.72 -10.13
CA THR A 118 -9.30 7.74 -10.22
C THR A 118 -8.39 7.73 -8.99
N TRP A 119 -7.19 8.31 -9.11
CA TRP A 119 -6.31 8.55 -7.98
C TRP A 119 -7.01 9.32 -6.84
N TYR A 120 -7.86 10.29 -7.19
CA TYR A 120 -8.62 11.08 -6.21
C TYR A 120 -9.65 10.24 -5.45
N GLU A 121 -10.31 9.30 -6.12
CA GLU A 121 -11.21 8.35 -5.45
C GLU A 121 -10.43 7.42 -4.52
N CYS A 122 -9.21 7.03 -4.90
CA CYS A 122 -8.35 6.18 -4.07
C CYS A 122 -7.92 6.85 -2.76
N ILE A 123 -7.54 8.14 -2.77
CA ILE A 123 -7.16 8.83 -1.52
C ILE A 123 -8.36 9.07 -0.59
N VAL A 124 -9.55 9.29 -1.18
CA VAL A 124 -10.81 9.37 -0.41
C VAL A 124 -11.13 8.02 0.23
N TYR A 125 -11.00 6.93 -0.53
CA TYR A 125 -11.13 5.57 -0.03
C TYR A 125 -10.22 5.31 1.17
N CYS A 126 -8.94 5.67 1.05
CA CYS A 126 -7.95 5.50 2.11
C CYS A 126 -8.37 6.23 3.40
N ASN A 127 -8.75 7.50 3.30
CA ASN A 127 -9.17 8.27 4.47
C ASN A 127 -10.50 7.76 5.06
N LEU A 128 -11.50 7.45 4.24
CA LEU A 128 -12.78 6.92 4.72
C LEU A 128 -12.62 5.57 5.42
N ARG A 129 -11.78 4.68 4.87
CA ARG A 129 -11.46 3.41 5.52
C ARG A 129 -10.74 3.63 6.85
N SER A 130 -9.78 4.57 6.89
CA SER A 130 -9.06 4.91 8.12
C SER A 130 -10.03 5.36 9.22
N LEU A 131 -10.92 6.30 8.91
CA LEU A 131 -11.93 6.80 9.85
C LEU A 131 -12.88 5.69 10.31
N LYS A 132 -13.30 4.81 9.40
CA LYS A 132 -14.20 3.69 9.73
C LYS A 132 -13.57 2.70 10.70
N GLU A 133 -12.26 2.52 10.62
CA GLU A 133 -11.48 1.60 11.47
C GLU A 133 -10.85 2.30 12.68
N GLY A 134 -11.12 3.59 12.89
CA GLY A 134 -10.63 4.36 14.03
C GLY A 134 -9.16 4.78 13.95
N LEU A 135 -8.59 4.82 12.74
CA LEU A 135 -7.21 5.26 12.46
C LEU A 135 -7.16 6.74 12.06
N TYR A 136 -6.00 7.39 12.25
CA TYR A 136 -5.76 8.76 11.84
C TYR A 136 -5.47 8.84 10.34
N PRO A 137 -6.26 9.55 9.52
CA PRO A 137 -6.08 9.54 8.07
C PRO A 137 -4.78 10.21 7.62
N CYS A 138 -4.14 9.64 6.59
CA CYS A 138 -2.88 10.17 6.05
C CYS A 138 -3.07 11.39 5.13
N TYR A 139 -4.16 11.47 4.36
CA TYR A 139 -4.32 12.54 3.38
C TYR A 139 -5.02 13.76 3.99
N LYS A 140 -4.55 14.95 3.64
CA LYS A 140 -5.15 16.24 4.01
C LYS A 140 -5.36 17.08 2.75
N LEU A 141 -6.56 17.60 2.59
CA LEU A 141 -6.93 18.52 1.51
C LEU A 141 -7.75 19.67 2.09
N PHE A 142 -7.47 20.90 1.68
CA PHE A 142 -8.09 22.12 2.22
C PHE A 142 -8.03 22.22 3.76
N GLY A 143 -6.96 21.70 4.36
CA GLY A 143 -6.77 21.69 5.81
C GLY A 143 -7.55 20.59 6.57
N SER A 144 -8.38 19.80 5.89
CA SER A 144 -9.19 18.74 6.49
C SER A 144 -8.65 17.35 6.12
N THR A 145 -8.69 16.41 7.05
CA THR A 145 -8.50 14.97 6.81
C THR A 145 -9.82 14.24 6.55
N ASP A 146 -10.97 14.89 6.80
CA ASP A 146 -12.30 14.34 6.50
C ASP A 146 -12.67 14.55 5.02
N PRO A 147 -12.82 13.48 4.23
CA PRO A 147 -13.20 13.58 2.82
C PRO A 147 -14.56 14.23 2.58
N SER A 148 -15.47 14.24 3.55
CA SER A 148 -16.77 14.91 3.43
C SER A 148 -16.62 16.43 3.20
N ALA A 149 -15.52 17.01 3.68
CA ALA A 149 -15.20 18.43 3.54
C ALA A 149 -14.47 18.77 2.22
N TRP A 150 -14.10 17.78 1.41
CA TRP A 150 -13.31 17.98 0.19
C TRP A 150 -14.16 18.29 -1.06
N GLY A 151 -15.48 18.19 -0.93
CA GLY A 151 -16.42 18.43 -2.01
C GLY A 151 -16.48 17.28 -3.01
N LYS A 152 -16.90 17.59 -4.25
CA LYS A 152 -17.09 16.58 -5.29
C LYS A 152 -15.74 16.03 -5.77
N ILE A 153 -15.59 14.71 -5.71
CA ILE A 153 -14.40 14.01 -6.19
C ILE A 153 -14.26 14.20 -7.71
N PRO A 154 -13.13 14.69 -8.22
CA PRO A 154 -12.95 14.95 -9.64
C PRO A 154 -12.64 13.67 -10.44
N LYS A 155 -13.05 13.69 -11.72
CA LYS A 155 -12.76 12.61 -12.69
C LYS A 155 -11.55 12.90 -13.59
N SER A 156 -10.98 14.09 -13.49
CA SER A 156 -9.81 14.59 -14.22
C SER A 156 -9.05 15.58 -13.35
N SER A 157 -7.75 15.75 -13.57
CA SER A 157 -6.84 16.53 -12.71
C SER A 157 -7.24 18.01 -12.56
N PRO A 158 -7.89 18.44 -11.46
CA PRO A 158 -8.12 19.85 -11.21
C PRO A 158 -7.03 20.42 -10.31
N SER A 159 -6.53 21.61 -10.65
CA SER A 159 -5.47 22.27 -9.86
C SER A 159 -5.77 22.42 -8.38
N SER A 160 -7.05 22.43 -7.96
CA SER A 160 -7.45 22.49 -6.55
C SER A 160 -7.12 21.23 -5.75
N TRP A 161 -7.18 20.05 -6.37
CA TRP A 161 -6.86 18.77 -5.71
C TRP A 161 -5.37 18.44 -5.73
N ASP A 162 -4.58 19.16 -6.52
CA ASP A 162 -3.12 19.02 -6.56
C ASP A 162 -2.44 19.56 -5.28
N THR A 163 -3.21 20.16 -4.37
CA THR A 163 -2.75 20.66 -3.06
C THR A 163 -2.80 19.63 -1.94
N VAL A 164 -3.24 18.41 -2.24
CA VAL A 164 -3.31 17.31 -1.29
C VAL A 164 -1.93 16.98 -0.71
N VAL A 165 -1.87 16.78 0.60
CA VAL A 165 -0.65 16.36 1.31
C VAL A 165 -0.90 15.02 1.97
N CYS A 166 0.09 14.12 1.90
CA CYS A 166 0.11 12.86 2.65
C CYS A 166 1.04 13.01 3.85
N ASP A 167 0.51 12.86 5.06
CA ASP A 167 1.27 12.77 6.29
C ASP A 167 1.63 11.31 6.58
N PHE A 168 2.89 10.97 6.30
CA PHE A 168 3.44 9.62 6.47
C PHE A 168 3.69 9.23 7.94
N SER A 169 3.48 10.15 8.89
CA SER A 169 3.57 9.86 10.33
C SER A 169 2.27 9.31 10.93
N GLN A 170 1.16 9.45 10.20
CA GLN A 170 -0.14 8.95 10.62
C GLN A 170 -0.24 7.44 10.44
N ASN A 171 -1.11 6.81 11.24
CA ASN A 171 -1.33 5.37 11.20
C ASN A 171 -2.46 4.91 10.28
N GLY A 172 -3.07 5.84 9.54
CA GLY A 172 -4.11 5.50 8.59
C GLY A 172 -3.61 4.81 7.34
N TYR A 173 -4.60 4.49 6.52
CA TYR A 173 -4.43 3.93 5.20
C TYR A 173 -3.95 4.99 4.20
N ARG A 174 -3.07 4.59 3.29
CA ARG A 174 -2.62 5.39 2.14
C ARG A 174 -2.21 4.54 0.95
N LEU A 175 -2.02 5.15 -0.21
CA LEU A 175 -1.33 4.52 -1.33
C LEU A 175 0.13 4.24 -0.99
N PRO A 176 0.73 3.15 -1.52
CA PRO A 176 2.17 2.97 -1.47
C PRO A 176 2.86 4.08 -2.26
N THR A 177 4.05 4.44 -1.81
CA THR A 177 5.01 5.07 -2.70
C THR A 177 5.46 4.05 -3.76
N GLU A 178 5.97 4.54 -4.88
CA GLU A 178 6.54 3.68 -5.93
C GLU A 178 7.65 2.77 -5.36
N ALA A 179 8.49 3.31 -4.47
CA ALA A 179 9.55 2.55 -3.82
C ALA A 179 9.03 1.45 -2.90
N GLU A 180 8.00 1.72 -2.08
CA GLU A 180 7.36 0.70 -1.25
C GLU A 180 6.71 -0.40 -2.09
N TRP A 181 6.05 -0.01 -3.18
CA TRP A 181 5.39 -0.96 -4.07
C TRP A 181 6.41 -1.88 -4.76
N GLU A 182 7.48 -1.31 -5.34
CA GLU A 182 8.53 -2.10 -5.99
C GLU A 182 9.27 -2.99 -4.98
N TYR A 183 9.56 -2.47 -3.77
CA TYR A 183 10.19 -3.25 -2.70
C TYR A 183 9.35 -4.48 -2.32
N ALA A 184 8.05 -4.29 -2.12
CA ALA A 184 7.12 -5.36 -1.83
C ALA A 184 7.00 -6.36 -2.99
N CYS A 185 6.91 -5.88 -4.23
CA CYS A 185 6.82 -6.74 -5.43
C CYS A 185 8.08 -7.57 -5.67
N ARG A 186 9.26 -7.01 -5.39
CA ARG A 186 10.53 -7.74 -5.52
C ARG A 186 10.67 -8.82 -4.45
N ALA A 187 10.16 -8.61 -3.23
CA ALA A 187 10.26 -9.57 -2.14
C ALA A 187 11.68 -10.13 -1.92
N GLY A 188 12.69 -9.27 -2.10
CA GLY A 188 14.12 -9.62 -1.99
C GLY A 188 14.75 -10.25 -3.23
N THR A 189 13.97 -10.50 -4.30
CA THR A 189 14.48 -11.02 -5.57
C THR A 189 15.08 -9.91 -6.44
N THR A 190 15.99 -10.30 -7.33
CA THR A 190 16.56 -9.45 -8.39
C THR A 190 16.17 -9.91 -9.79
N SER A 191 15.23 -10.85 -9.89
CA SER A 191 14.69 -11.30 -11.16
C SER A 191 13.79 -10.23 -11.78
N ILE A 192 13.54 -10.38 -13.08
CA ILE A 192 12.69 -9.45 -13.84
C ILE A 192 11.25 -9.45 -13.29
N MET A 193 10.75 -10.61 -12.87
CA MET A 193 9.42 -10.76 -12.25
C MET A 193 9.50 -11.39 -10.86
N ALA A 194 8.43 -11.23 -10.08
CA ALA A 194 8.28 -11.87 -8.76
C ALA A 194 8.31 -13.41 -8.82
N PHE A 195 7.99 -14.01 -9.97
CA PHE A 195 8.03 -15.47 -10.20
C PHE A 195 9.36 -15.95 -10.81
N GLY A 196 10.38 -15.10 -10.89
CA GLY A 196 11.64 -15.36 -11.57
C GLY A 196 11.72 -14.67 -12.94
N ASP A 197 12.53 -15.21 -13.83
CA ASP A 197 12.82 -14.58 -15.14
C ASP A 197 11.88 -15.01 -16.26
N SER A 198 10.76 -15.67 -15.93
CA SER A 198 9.76 -16.12 -16.90
C SER A 198 8.37 -16.12 -16.28
N LEU A 199 7.38 -15.66 -17.04
CA LEU A 199 5.99 -15.52 -16.58
C LEU A 199 5.02 -16.02 -17.64
N SER A 200 4.18 -17.00 -17.27
CA SER A 200 3.08 -17.52 -18.09
C SER A 200 1.72 -17.02 -17.57
N SER A 201 0.70 -16.97 -18.43
CA SER A 201 -0.66 -16.57 -18.02
C SER A 201 -1.34 -17.56 -17.06
N THR A 202 -0.71 -18.70 -16.80
CA THR A 202 -1.09 -19.63 -15.72
C THR A 202 -0.72 -19.12 -14.32
N GLN A 203 0.20 -18.15 -14.22
CA GLN A 203 0.69 -17.58 -12.95
C GLN A 203 0.13 -16.18 -12.67
N ALA A 204 -0.25 -15.44 -13.72
CA ALA A 204 -0.81 -14.10 -13.63
C ALA A 204 -1.81 -13.84 -14.76
N ASN A 205 -2.76 -12.94 -14.56
CA ASN A 205 -3.76 -12.61 -15.57
C ASN A 205 -3.23 -11.58 -16.59
N PHE A 206 -2.85 -12.06 -17.79
CA PHE A 206 -2.46 -11.25 -18.95
C PHE A 206 -2.70 -12.05 -20.25
N ASP A 207 -2.52 -11.41 -21.41
CA ASP A 207 -2.65 -12.08 -22.73
C ASP A 207 -1.61 -13.21 -22.86
N GLY A 208 -2.07 -14.45 -22.79
CA GLY A 208 -1.26 -15.66 -22.80
C GLY A 208 -0.52 -15.92 -24.11
N ARG A 209 -0.81 -15.16 -25.18
CA ARG A 209 -0.04 -15.18 -26.44
C ARG A 209 1.29 -14.45 -26.32
N TYR A 210 1.48 -13.65 -25.28
CA TYR A 210 2.69 -12.86 -25.06
C TYR A 210 3.30 -13.18 -23.68
N PRO A 211 3.77 -14.43 -23.46
CA PRO A 211 4.48 -14.77 -22.23
C PRO A 211 5.79 -13.98 -22.11
N ALA A 212 6.25 -13.80 -20.88
CA ALA A 212 7.48 -13.08 -20.62
C ALA A 212 8.66 -14.05 -20.39
N GLY A 213 9.86 -13.66 -20.82
CA GLY A 213 11.05 -14.49 -20.72
C GLY A 213 11.00 -15.72 -21.62
N ARG A 214 11.19 -16.91 -21.05
CA ARG A 214 11.18 -18.21 -21.76
C ARG A 214 9.91 -19.03 -21.48
N ALA A 215 8.88 -18.43 -20.88
CA ALA A 215 7.63 -19.12 -20.61
C ALA A 215 6.90 -19.50 -21.90
N LEU A 216 6.15 -20.61 -21.86
CA LEU A 216 5.29 -21.03 -22.96
C LEU A 216 4.01 -20.19 -23.00
N GLU A 217 3.44 -20.08 -24.20
CA GLU A 217 2.10 -19.53 -24.39
C GLU A 217 1.09 -20.25 -23.48
N GLY A 218 0.15 -19.48 -22.95
CA GLY A 218 -0.86 -19.96 -22.01
C GLY A 218 -2.27 -19.58 -22.44
N PRO A 219 -3.27 -19.90 -21.60
CA PRO A 219 -4.66 -19.53 -21.84
C PRO A 219 -4.84 -18.00 -21.90
N ASN A 220 -5.86 -17.57 -22.64
CA ASN A 220 -6.36 -16.19 -22.65
C ASN A 220 -7.67 -16.14 -21.85
N PHE A 221 -7.83 -15.10 -21.03
CA PHE A 221 -8.98 -14.90 -20.13
C PHE A 221 -9.76 -13.65 -20.50
#